data_AF-A0A7C5KDA2-F1
#
_entry.id   AF-A0A7C5KDA2-F1
#
_cell.length_a   1.000
_cell.length_b   1.000
_cell.length_c   1.000
_cell.angle_alpha   90.00
_cell.angle_beta   90.00
_cell.angle_gamma   90.00
#
_symmetry.space_group_name_H-M   'P 1'
#
loop_
_entity.id
_entity.type
_entity.pdbx_description
1 polymer ?
#
loop_
_entity_poly.entity_id
_entity_poly.type
_entity_poly.pdbx_seq_one_letter_code
_entity_poly.pdbx_strand_id
1 'polypeptide(L)'
;MKTRRVSLDRIASSTRNAALGREVLVGEEIVCSEGYVLAVKILFDKAVYNQVEGVDGRMIPLRKGDVLAGVLGSRRALRGYAGRVPERIAPGDVVNVLNLGGVLGECTAANPDLGRPFDAQVLGAVLDFPRIGHRVGVPAHIRKGAIPAAEKLECGTPLILVAGTCMNSGKTVAASEIIRGLSRAGLKVGAVKLTGVSLRRDTLSMEDAGAALALSFTDAGVVSTREEDVLPAARGLLNHLEREAKPDVIVAELGDGILGEYGVQVLLEDEGIRRLRAA
;
A
#
# COMPACT_ATOMS: atom_id res chain seq x y z
N MET A 1 28.01 10.55 8.56
CA MET A 1 26.68 9.95 8.76
C MET A 1 26.84 8.65 9.55
N LYS A 2 26.33 8.59 10.78
CA LYS A 2 26.42 7.39 11.61
C LYS A 2 25.39 6.39 11.08
N THR A 3 25.86 5.20 10.69
CA THR A 3 24.98 4.10 10.28
C THR A 3 25.08 2.99 11.29
N ARG A 4 23.97 2.30 11.54
CA ARG A 4 23.94 1.12 12.41
C ARG A 4 23.23 -0.03 11.73
N ARG A 5 23.68 -1.24 11.99
CA ARG A 5 23.00 -2.46 11.55
C ARG A 5 21.85 -2.78 12.49
N VAL A 6 20.71 -3.14 11.92
CA VAL A 6 19.48 -3.50 12.64
C VAL A 6 18.91 -4.77 12.01
N SER A 7 18.52 -5.71 12.87
CA SER A 7 17.74 -6.89 12.46
C SER A 7 16.26 -6.56 12.56
N LEU A 8 15.52 -6.78 11.48
CA LEU A 8 14.08 -6.60 11.41
C LEU A 8 13.38 -7.89 11.85
N ASP A 9 12.53 -7.78 12.86
CA ASP A 9 11.63 -8.87 13.27
C ASP A 9 10.46 -9.01 12.31
N ARG A 10 9.99 -7.88 11.77
CA ARG A 10 8.83 -7.77 10.89
C ARG A 10 9.13 -6.81 9.73
N ILE A 11 8.69 -7.19 8.54
CA ILE A 11 8.78 -6.37 7.32
C ILE A 11 7.35 -6.24 6.79
N ALA A 12 6.79 -5.03 6.88
CA ALA A 12 5.40 -4.81 6.53
C ALA A 12 5.14 -4.89 5.02
N SER A 13 3.93 -5.29 4.63
CA SER A 13 3.54 -5.39 3.23
C SER A 13 3.65 -4.08 2.46
N SER A 14 3.45 -2.94 3.12
CA SER A 14 3.66 -1.62 2.51
C SER A 14 5.10 -1.41 2.02
N THR A 15 6.11 -2.07 2.59
CA THR A 15 7.52 -1.92 2.16
C THR A 15 7.89 -2.86 1.00
N ARG A 16 6.96 -3.61 0.41
CA ARG A 16 7.26 -4.71 -0.53
C ARG A 16 8.19 -4.29 -1.69
N ASN A 17 7.93 -3.15 -2.32
CA ASN A 17 8.75 -2.64 -3.44
C ASN A 17 10.20 -2.29 -3.03
N ALA A 18 10.43 -1.95 -1.76
CA ALA A 18 11.78 -1.65 -1.29
C ALA A 18 12.68 -2.91 -1.23
N ALA A 19 12.09 -4.12 -1.34
CA ALA A 19 12.79 -5.40 -1.41
C ALA A 19 13.81 -5.59 -0.27
N LEU A 20 13.36 -5.34 0.96
CA LEU A 20 14.22 -5.35 2.14
C LEU A 20 14.61 -6.77 2.56
N GLY A 21 15.87 -6.94 2.95
CA GLY A 21 16.32 -8.10 3.74
C GLY A 21 16.01 -7.93 5.23
N ARG A 22 16.21 -9.00 6.01
CA ARG A 22 16.07 -8.94 7.48
C ARG A 22 17.13 -8.07 8.14
N GLU A 23 18.36 -8.10 7.63
CA GLU A 23 19.44 -7.24 8.11
C GLU A 23 19.51 -5.99 7.26
N VAL A 24 19.33 -4.83 7.88
CA VAL A 24 19.37 -3.54 7.20
C VAL A 24 20.37 -2.59 7.88
N LEU A 25 20.85 -1.62 7.13
CA LEU A 25 21.52 -0.46 7.70
C LEU A 25 20.50 0.65 7.87
N VAL A 26 20.54 1.34 9.00
CA VAL A 26 19.71 2.52 9.25
C VAL A 26 20.57 3.75 9.44
N GLY A 27 20.11 4.87 8.88
CA GLY A 27 20.71 6.19 8.99
C GLY A 27 19.89 7.13 9.87
N GLU A 28 20.54 8.17 10.40
CA GLU A 28 19.90 9.16 11.26
C GLU A 28 19.14 10.25 10.48
N GLU A 29 19.52 10.49 9.22
CA GLU A 29 18.85 11.44 8.35
C GLU A 29 17.57 10.84 7.78
N ILE A 30 16.43 11.41 8.18
CA ILE A 30 15.09 10.94 7.80
C ILE A 30 14.43 11.97 6.88
N VAL A 31 13.97 11.49 5.72
CA VAL A 31 13.12 12.29 4.83
C VAL A 31 11.66 12.11 5.25
N CYS A 32 11.05 13.17 5.75
CA CYS A 32 9.67 13.17 6.23
C CYS A 32 8.69 13.34 5.05
N SER A 33 8.60 12.31 4.22
CA SER A 33 7.71 12.29 3.05
C SER A 33 7.14 10.89 2.82
N GLU A 34 6.04 10.81 2.08
CA GLU A 34 5.38 9.54 1.81
C GLU A 34 6.27 8.57 1.01
N GLY A 35 6.19 7.30 1.37
CA GLY A 35 6.88 6.22 0.66
C GLY A 35 8.31 5.92 1.14
N TYR A 36 8.89 6.77 2.00
CA TYR A 36 10.16 6.48 2.66
C TYR A 36 9.98 5.43 3.76
N VAL A 37 10.99 4.55 3.91
CA VAL A 37 10.94 3.40 4.81
C VAL A 37 11.72 3.67 6.10
N LEU A 38 11.09 3.44 7.24
CA LEU A 38 11.71 3.54 8.56
C LEU A 38 11.81 2.17 9.21
N ALA A 39 12.86 1.97 10.00
CA ALA A 39 12.89 0.94 11.03
C ALA A 39 12.39 1.56 12.33
N VAL A 40 11.45 0.90 12.99
CA VAL A 40 10.85 1.36 14.26
C VAL A 40 10.75 0.21 15.25
N LYS A 41 10.85 0.50 16.54
CA LYS A 41 10.70 -0.48 17.62
C LYS A 41 9.35 -0.31 18.31
N ILE A 42 8.55 -1.36 18.36
CA ILE A 42 7.23 -1.34 19.00
C ILE A 42 7.37 -1.18 20.52
N LEU A 43 6.63 -0.24 21.12
CA LEU A 43 6.81 0.16 22.52
C LEU A 43 5.94 -0.59 23.53
N PHE A 44 4.79 -1.14 23.10
CA PHE A 44 3.86 -1.84 23.98
C PHE A 44 3.04 -2.89 23.24
N ASP A 45 2.47 -3.84 23.98
CA ASP A 45 1.53 -4.85 23.46
C ASP A 45 0.08 -4.37 23.55
N LYS A 46 -0.75 -4.79 22.59
CA LYS A 46 -2.21 -4.59 22.64
C LYS A 46 -2.95 -5.87 22.26
N ALA A 47 -4.20 -5.99 22.74
CA ALA A 47 -5.01 -7.20 22.55
C ALA A 47 -5.75 -7.23 21.20
N VAL A 48 -6.24 -6.08 20.73
CA VAL A 48 -7.03 -5.95 19.50
C VAL A 48 -6.25 -5.20 18.43
N TYR A 49 -6.50 -5.50 17.15
CA TYR A 49 -5.81 -4.86 16.03
C TYR A 49 -4.29 -4.83 16.25
N ASN A 50 -3.75 -6.00 16.58
CA ASN A 50 -2.40 -6.21 17.12
C ASN A 50 -1.49 -6.98 16.17
N GLN A 51 -1.80 -6.95 14.88
CA GLN A 51 -1.08 -7.65 13.82
C GLN A 51 -0.57 -6.66 12.79
N VAL A 52 0.44 -7.10 12.04
CA VAL A 52 0.90 -6.50 10.79
C VAL A 52 0.84 -7.54 9.69
N GLU A 53 0.53 -7.12 8.48
CA GLU A 53 0.62 -7.93 7.28
C GLU A 53 2.08 -7.91 6.80
N GLY A 54 2.70 -9.10 6.71
CA GLY A 54 4.04 -9.25 6.16
C GLY A 54 4.06 -9.07 4.64
N VAL A 55 5.25 -8.91 4.06
CA VAL A 55 5.43 -8.86 2.59
C VAL A 55 4.90 -10.11 1.86
N ASP A 56 4.81 -11.23 2.57
CA ASP A 56 4.21 -12.49 2.10
C ASP A 56 2.67 -12.50 2.15
N GLY A 57 2.04 -11.48 2.74
CA GLY A 57 0.60 -11.41 2.94
C GLY A 57 0.10 -12.01 4.25
N ARG A 58 0.97 -12.59 5.08
CA ARG A 58 0.55 -13.22 6.34
C ARG A 58 0.28 -12.17 7.40
N MET A 59 -0.81 -12.34 8.13
CA MET A 59 -1.11 -11.55 9.32
C MET A 59 -0.30 -12.09 10.51
N ILE A 60 0.64 -11.30 11.00
CA ILE A 60 1.58 -11.70 12.06
C ILE A 60 1.37 -10.78 13.27
N PRO A 61 1.24 -11.31 14.49
CA PRO A 61 1.17 -10.47 15.68
C PRO A 61 2.41 -9.57 15.85
N LEU A 62 2.17 -8.30 16.15
CA LEU A 62 3.17 -7.37 16.64
C LEU A 62 3.28 -7.48 18.16
N ARG A 63 4.51 -7.45 18.66
CA ARG A 63 4.82 -7.50 20.08
C ARG A 63 5.71 -6.35 20.50
N LYS A 64 5.64 -5.97 21.77
CA LYS A 64 6.59 -5.03 22.37
C LYS A 64 8.01 -5.52 22.10
N GLY A 65 8.85 -4.61 21.62
CA GLY A 65 10.23 -4.89 21.31
C GLY A 65 10.49 -5.33 19.87
N ASP A 66 9.48 -5.79 19.13
CA ASP A 66 9.62 -6.11 17.70
C ASP A 66 10.17 -4.89 16.95
N VAL A 67 11.15 -5.12 16.10
CA VAL A 67 11.65 -4.14 15.14
C VAL A 67 10.93 -4.32 13.81
N LEU A 68 10.14 -3.32 13.45
CA LEU A 68 9.30 -3.28 12.26
C LEU A 68 9.91 -2.35 11.22
N ALA A 69 10.02 -2.82 9.97
CA ALA A 69 10.11 -1.93 8.82
C ALA A 69 8.71 -1.54 8.34
N GLY A 70 8.44 -0.24 8.30
CA GLY A 70 7.17 0.34 7.84
C GLY A 70 7.39 1.59 7.00
N VAL A 71 6.33 2.06 6.34
CA VAL A 71 6.42 3.16 5.35
C VAL A 71 5.77 4.41 5.90
N LEU A 72 6.44 5.56 5.82
CA LEU A 72 5.81 6.84 6.09
C LEU A 72 4.66 7.10 5.11
N GLY A 73 3.48 7.42 5.63
CA GLY A 73 2.31 7.69 4.81
C GLY A 73 1.19 8.37 5.58
N SER A 74 0.38 9.13 4.86
CA SER A 74 -0.91 9.58 5.40
C SER A 74 -1.95 8.47 5.35
N ARG A 75 -2.98 8.59 6.20
CA ARG A 75 -4.16 7.74 6.16
C ARG A 75 -5.39 8.59 6.47
N ARG A 76 -6.30 8.72 5.51
CA ARG A 76 -7.52 9.53 5.61
C ARG A 76 -8.73 8.62 5.77
N ALA A 77 -8.83 7.95 6.92
CA ALA A 77 -9.83 6.91 7.12
C ALA A 77 -11.02 7.39 7.96
N LEU A 78 -12.24 7.17 7.45
CA LEU A 78 -13.48 7.28 8.25
C LEU A 78 -13.62 6.11 9.25
N ARG A 79 -12.92 5.00 9.00
CA ARG A 79 -12.87 3.83 9.89
C ARG A 79 -11.43 3.40 10.16
N GLY A 80 -11.06 3.41 11.44
CA GLY A 80 -9.76 2.96 11.93
C GLY A 80 -8.93 4.12 12.47
N TYR A 81 -7.64 4.16 12.12
CA TYR A 81 -6.76 5.28 12.46
C TYR A 81 -6.65 6.21 11.26
N ALA A 82 -6.69 7.50 11.53
CA ALA A 82 -6.30 8.54 10.59
C ALA A 82 -4.99 9.16 11.06
N GLY A 83 -4.18 9.61 10.11
CA GLY A 83 -2.89 10.20 10.43
C GLY A 83 -2.23 10.84 9.23
N ARG A 84 -1.14 11.55 9.51
CA ARG A 84 -0.35 12.29 8.53
C ARG A 84 1.13 11.96 8.68
N VAL A 85 1.92 12.26 7.66
CA VAL A 85 3.37 12.25 7.80
C VAL A 85 3.76 13.42 8.74
N PRO A 86 4.52 13.18 9.82
CA PRO A 86 5.02 14.24 10.68
C PRO A 86 5.91 15.23 9.90
N GLU A 87 5.91 16.50 10.29
CA GLU A 87 6.75 17.53 9.64
C GLU A 87 8.26 17.28 9.83
N ARG A 88 8.63 16.71 10.99
CA ARG A 88 9.99 16.39 11.38
C ARG A 88 10.01 15.12 12.21
N ILE A 89 11.04 14.30 12.01
CA ILE A 89 11.27 13.05 12.74
C ILE A 89 12.78 12.85 12.89
N ALA A 90 13.21 12.45 14.07
CA ALA A 90 14.55 11.99 14.36
C ALA A 90 14.54 10.59 15.00
N PRO A 91 15.65 9.84 14.95
CA PRO A 91 15.80 8.63 15.76
C PRO A 91 15.55 8.91 17.24
N GLY A 92 14.74 8.07 17.89
CA GLY A 92 14.31 8.25 19.27
C GLY A 92 12.88 8.78 19.41
N ASP A 93 12.38 9.52 18.41
CA ASP A 93 11.00 10.01 18.37
C ASP A 93 10.00 8.86 18.25
N VAL A 94 8.72 9.16 18.51
CA VAL A 94 7.63 8.19 18.44
C VAL A 94 6.73 8.49 17.25
N VAL A 95 6.43 7.46 16.47
CA VAL A 95 5.41 7.45 15.42
C VAL A 95 4.38 6.36 15.69
N ASN A 96 3.24 6.40 15.00
CA ASN A 96 2.18 5.43 15.15
C ASN A 96 2.10 4.46 13.95
N VAL A 97 1.75 3.20 14.23
CA VAL A 97 1.36 2.24 13.19
C VAL A 97 -0.12 2.47 12.84
N LEU A 98 -0.36 3.10 11.70
CA LEU A 98 -1.67 3.59 11.28
C LEU A 98 -2.55 2.52 10.64
N ASN A 99 -2.01 1.40 10.17
CA ASN A 99 -2.81 0.29 9.65
C ASN A 99 -2.09 -1.06 9.75
N LEU A 100 -2.80 -2.13 9.37
CA LEU A 100 -2.24 -3.48 9.31
C LEU A 100 -1.14 -3.64 8.26
N GLY A 101 -1.09 -2.80 7.22
CA GLY A 101 -0.04 -2.84 6.20
C GLY A 101 1.28 -2.19 6.64
N GLY A 102 1.36 -1.66 7.86
CA GLY A 102 2.57 -1.04 8.41
C GLY A 102 2.83 0.39 7.91
N VAL A 103 1.78 1.14 7.59
CA VAL A 103 1.90 2.59 7.37
C VAL A 103 2.20 3.28 8.70
N LEU A 104 3.19 4.17 8.69
CA LEU A 104 3.71 4.92 9.83
C LEU A 104 3.37 6.40 9.68
N GLY A 105 2.96 7.05 10.77
CA GLY A 105 2.73 8.49 10.80
C GLY A 105 2.31 9.00 12.17
N GLU A 106 1.98 10.28 12.27
CA GLU A 106 1.35 10.88 13.44
C GLU A 106 -0.15 10.57 13.40
N CYS A 107 -0.66 9.85 14.40
CA CYS A 107 -2.10 9.57 14.50
C CYS A 107 -2.85 10.84 14.90
N THR A 108 -3.81 11.26 14.07
CA THR A 108 -4.65 12.45 14.31
C THR A 108 -6.05 12.10 14.78
N ALA A 109 -6.52 10.88 14.49
CA ALA A 109 -7.80 10.36 14.95
C ALA A 109 -7.76 8.84 15.07
N ALA A 110 -8.44 8.29 16.07
CA ALA A 110 -8.50 6.85 16.29
C ALA A 110 -9.93 6.36 16.56
N ASN A 111 -10.30 5.24 15.94
CA ASN A 111 -11.52 4.53 16.27
C ASN A 111 -11.40 3.89 17.66
N PRO A 112 -12.30 4.21 18.62
CA PRO A 112 -12.30 3.63 19.97
C PRO A 112 -12.29 2.10 20.01
N ASP A 113 -12.99 1.44 19.07
CA ASP A 113 -13.10 -0.02 19.02
C ASP A 113 -11.77 -0.73 18.75
N LEU A 114 -10.81 -0.02 18.15
CA LEU A 114 -9.47 -0.55 17.88
C LEU A 114 -8.47 -0.25 19.00
N GLY A 115 -8.88 0.54 20.01
CA GLY A 115 -8.00 1.14 21.00
C GLY A 115 -6.94 2.05 20.37
N ARG A 116 -6.00 2.54 21.18
CA ARG A 116 -4.90 3.38 20.68
C ARG A 116 -4.02 2.63 19.65
N PRO A 117 -3.50 3.32 18.62
CA PRO A 117 -2.52 2.73 17.70
C PRO A 117 -1.25 2.32 18.44
N PHE A 118 -0.45 1.42 17.85
CA PHE A 118 0.87 1.14 18.40
C PHE A 118 1.74 2.40 18.33
N ASP A 119 2.41 2.70 19.44
CA ASP A 119 3.53 3.64 19.46
C ASP A 119 4.80 2.88 19.11
N ALA A 120 5.59 3.45 18.21
CA ALA A 120 6.83 2.86 17.74
C ALA A 120 7.95 3.91 17.78
N GLN A 121 9.04 3.59 18.48
CA GLN A 121 10.21 4.43 18.54
C GLN A 121 10.99 4.33 17.22
N VAL A 122 11.30 5.46 16.62
CA VAL A 122 12.04 5.54 15.37
C VAL A 122 13.49 5.14 15.60
N LEU A 123 13.95 4.14 14.85
CA LEU A 123 15.35 3.72 14.85
C LEU A 123 16.18 4.42 13.77
N GLY A 124 15.54 4.91 12.70
CA GLY A 124 16.20 5.61 11.61
C GLY A 124 15.59 5.25 10.26
N ALA A 125 16.05 5.93 9.22
CA ALA A 125 15.71 5.61 7.84
C ALA A 125 16.41 4.31 7.41
N VAL A 126 15.67 3.35 6.89
CA VAL A 126 16.26 2.16 6.26
C VAL A 126 17.03 2.62 5.03
N LEU A 127 18.27 2.18 4.87
CA LEU A 127 19.13 2.57 3.77
C LEU A 127 19.12 1.51 2.66
N ASP A 128 18.99 1.97 1.43
CA ASP A 128 19.20 1.20 0.21
C ASP A 128 20.55 1.53 -0.43
N PHE A 129 21.12 0.55 -1.13
CA PHE A 129 22.41 0.64 -1.81
C PHE A 129 22.22 0.28 -3.29
N PRO A 130 21.65 1.20 -4.09
CA PRO A 130 21.15 0.89 -5.43
C PRO A 130 22.22 0.53 -6.46
N ARG A 131 23.51 0.79 -6.17
CA ARG A 131 24.64 0.47 -7.06
C ARG A 131 25.68 -0.33 -6.30
N ILE A 132 26.15 -1.41 -6.92
CA ILE A 132 27.27 -2.21 -6.42
C ILE A 132 28.49 -1.29 -6.28
N GLY A 133 29.11 -1.29 -5.09
CA GLY A 133 30.30 -0.49 -4.79
C GLY A 133 30.03 0.90 -4.20
N HIS A 134 28.78 1.39 -4.19
CA HIS A 134 28.44 2.60 -3.43
C HIS A 134 28.53 2.33 -1.93
N ARG A 135 29.34 3.13 -1.22
CA ARG A 135 29.48 3.06 0.24
C ARG A 135 28.54 4.02 1.00
N VAL A 136 27.82 4.88 0.26
CA VAL A 136 26.84 5.82 0.82
C VAL A 136 25.45 5.29 0.53
N GLY A 137 24.74 4.91 1.60
CA GLY A 137 23.35 4.46 1.50
C GLY A 137 22.41 5.66 1.32
N VAL A 138 21.35 5.48 0.54
CA VAL A 138 20.27 6.46 0.39
C VAL A 138 19.04 5.96 1.15
N PRO A 139 18.19 6.83 1.70
CA PRO A 139 16.93 6.39 2.31
C PRO A 139 16.10 5.54 1.34
N ALA A 140 15.73 4.33 1.77
CA ALA A 140 14.92 3.40 1.02
C ALA A 140 13.52 3.96 0.78
N HIS A 141 12.97 3.69 -0.40
CA HIS A 141 11.67 4.18 -0.82
C HIS A 141 10.91 3.11 -1.61
N ILE A 142 9.59 3.04 -1.42
CA ILE A 142 8.70 2.10 -2.14
C ILE A 142 8.53 2.38 -3.64
N ARG A 143 9.18 3.42 -4.19
CA ARG A 143 9.23 3.68 -5.63
C ARG A 143 10.31 2.87 -6.33
N LYS A 144 11.16 2.18 -5.57
CA LYS A 144 12.15 1.24 -6.12
C LYS A 144 11.43 0.15 -6.92
N GLY A 145 11.70 0.11 -8.23
CA GLY A 145 11.07 -0.86 -9.13
C GLY A 145 9.54 -0.73 -9.24
N ALA A 146 8.97 0.41 -8.84
CA ALA A 146 7.53 0.63 -8.93
C ALA A 146 7.09 0.74 -10.39
N ILE A 147 5.84 0.35 -10.65
CA ILE A 147 5.20 0.56 -11.94
C ILE A 147 5.10 2.07 -12.18
N PRO A 148 5.66 2.58 -13.29
CA PRO A 148 5.67 4.01 -13.53
C PRO A 148 4.25 4.54 -13.72
N ALA A 149 3.98 5.71 -13.16
CA ALA A 149 2.78 6.47 -13.49
C ALA A 149 2.74 6.78 -14.99
N ALA A 150 1.55 6.89 -15.56
CA ALA A 150 1.35 7.18 -16.97
C ALA A 150 0.43 8.39 -17.17
N GLU A 151 0.83 9.28 -18.07
CA GLU A 151 -0.02 10.41 -18.48
C GLU A 151 -1.17 9.96 -19.37
N LYS A 152 -1.02 8.88 -20.14
CA LYS A 152 -2.02 8.39 -21.09
C LYS A 152 -2.47 6.97 -20.73
N LEU A 153 -3.76 6.71 -20.89
CA LEU A 153 -4.33 5.38 -20.82
C LEU A 153 -4.23 4.74 -22.22
N GLU A 154 -3.45 3.67 -22.33
CA GLU A 154 -3.22 2.89 -23.55
C GLU A 154 -3.92 1.53 -23.50
N CYS A 155 -4.29 1.09 -22.28
CA CYS A 155 -5.11 -0.09 -22.04
C CYS A 155 -6.38 -0.06 -22.89
N GLY A 156 -6.65 -1.16 -23.60
CA GLY A 156 -7.86 -1.36 -24.41
C GLY A 156 -8.77 -2.46 -23.85
N THR A 157 -8.30 -3.21 -22.85
CA THR A 157 -9.07 -4.29 -22.23
C THR A 157 -10.35 -3.76 -21.55
N PRO A 158 -11.51 -4.44 -21.74
CA PRO A 158 -12.74 -4.12 -21.03
C PRO A 158 -12.57 -4.11 -19.51
N LEU A 159 -13.18 -3.13 -18.85
CA LEU A 159 -13.01 -2.83 -17.44
C LEU A 159 -14.34 -2.96 -16.68
N ILE A 160 -14.34 -3.76 -15.61
CA ILE A 160 -15.42 -3.84 -14.62
C ILE A 160 -14.98 -3.07 -13.39
N LEU A 161 -15.67 -1.98 -13.06
CA LEU A 161 -15.39 -1.16 -11.87
C LEU A 161 -16.29 -1.56 -10.71
N VAL A 162 -15.67 -1.86 -9.57
CA VAL A 162 -16.36 -2.16 -8.31
C VAL A 162 -16.18 -0.99 -7.35
N ALA A 163 -17.20 -0.14 -7.28
CA ALA A 163 -17.29 0.99 -6.36
C ALA A 163 -18.31 0.72 -5.24
N GLY A 164 -18.27 1.51 -4.17
CA GLY A 164 -19.17 1.32 -3.03
C GLY A 164 -19.26 2.56 -2.15
N THR A 165 -20.24 2.58 -1.25
CA THR A 165 -20.55 3.77 -0.44
C THR A 165 -19.56 4.03 0.69
N CYS A 166 -18.91 3.00 1.23
CA CYS A 166 -17.96 3.12 2.35
C CYS A 166 -16.93 1.98 2.39
N MET A 167 -15.91 2.11 3.24
CA MET A 167 -15.00 0.99 3.56
C MET A 167 -15.76 -0.21 4.15
N ASN A 168 -15.29 -1.43 3.84
CA ASN A 168 -15.89 -2.69 4.28
C ASN A 168 -17.36 -2.89 3.82
N SER A 169 -17.78 -2.28 2.71
CA SER A 169 -19.11 -2.46 2.10
C SER A 169 -19.22 -3.70 1.21
N GLY A 170 -18.25 -4.62 1.25
CA GLY A 170 -18.24 -5.83 0.41
C GLY A 170 -17.60 -5.69 -0.98
N LYS A 171 -16.93 -4.57 -1.30
CA LYS A 171 -16.31 -4.35 -2.62
C LYS A 171 -15.30 -5.43 -3.01
N THR A 172 -14.33 -5.73 -2.15
CA THR A 172 -13.33 -6.77 -2.40
C THR A 172 -13.96 -8.14 -2.58
N VAL A 173 -15.03 -8.44 -1.81
CA VAL A 173 -15.79 -9.69 -1.95
C VAL A 173 -16.48 -9.73 -3.31
N ALA A 174 -17.18 -8.66 -3.71
CA ALA A 174 -17.84 -8.58 -5.01
C ALA A 174 -16.83 -8.70 -6.17
N ALA A 175 -15.70 -7.98 -6.09
CA ALA A 175 -14.62 -8.10 -7.07
C ALA A 175 -14.09 -9.54 -7.15
N SER A 176 -13.87 -10.20 -6.00
CA SER A 176 -13.39 -11.59 -5.95
C SER A 176 -14.41 -12.57 -6.55
N GLU A 177 -15.71 -12.42 -6.29
CA GLU A 177 -16.73 -13.29 -6.89
C GLU A 177 -16.86 -13.08 -8.41
N ILE A 178 -16.76 -11.84 -8.89
CA ILE A 178 -16.73 -11.52 -10.32
C ILE A 178 -15.52 -12.18 -10.99
N ILE A 179 -14.32 -12.00 -10.42
CA ILE A 179 -13.09 -12.64 -10.90
C ILE A 179 -13.26 -14.16 -10.96
N ARG A 180 -13.76 -14.77 -9.88
CA ARG A 180 -13.96 -16.21 -9.82
C ARG A 180 -14.91 -16.73 -10.89
N GLY A 181 -16.02 -16.01 -11.12
CA GLY A 181 -16.97 -16.36 -12.16
C GLY A 181 -16.36 -16.30 -13.56
N LEU A 182 -15.68 -15.20 -13.89
CA LEU A 182 -15.07 -14.98 -15.20
C LEU A 182 -13.90 -15.95 -15.46
N SER A 183 -13.03 -16.17 -14.48
CA SER A 183 -11.93 -17.13 -14.58
C SER A 183 -12.44 -18.57 -14.77
N ARG A 184 -13.54 -18.96 -14.09
CA ARG A 184 -14.18 -20.27 -14.29
C ARG A 184 -14.87 -20.40 -15.65
N ALA A 185 -15.29 -19.29 -16.24
CA ALA A 185 -15.80 -19.23 -17.62
C ALA A 185 -14.67 -19.30 -18.68
N GLY A 186 -13.41 -19.40 -18.24
CA GLY A 186 -12.25 -19.53 -19.13
C GLY A 186 -11.65 -18.20 -19.58
N LEU A 187 -12.12 -17.06 -19.05
CA LEU A 187 -11.54 -15.76 -19.32
C LEU A 187 -10.28 -15.52 -18.49
N LYS A 188 -9.27 -14.89 -19.09
CA LYS A 188 -8.09 -14.43 -18.38
C LYS A 188 -8.39 -13.09 -17.71
N VAL A 189 -8.50 -13.08 -16.39
CA VAL A 189 -8.88 -11.89 -15.64
C VAL A 189 -7.65 -11.18 -15.08
N GLY A 190 -7.49 -9.89 -15.38
CA GLY A 190 -6.59 -8.98 -14.67
C GLY A 190 -7.33 -8.34 -13.50
N ALA A 191 -6.65 -8.08 -12.40
CA ALA A 191 -7.28 -7.44 -11.24
C ALA A 191 -6.45 -6.26 -10.72
N VAL A 192 -7.11 -5.22 -10.24
CA VAL A 192 -6.41 -4.08 -9.64
C VAL A 192 -7.21 -3.40 -8.53
N LYS A 193 -6.54 -3.01 -7.46
CA LYS A 193 -7.07 -2.05 -6.48
C LYS A 193 -6.50 -0.66 -6.73
N LEU A 194 -7.33 0.27 -7.17
CA LEU A 194 -6.87 1.58 -7.65
C LEU A 194 -6.76 2.66 -6.57
N THR A 195 -7.48 2.53 -5.46
CA THR A 195 -7.52 3.53 -4.38
C THR A 195 -7.42 2.93 -2.99
N GLY A 196 -6.99 3.74 -2.03
CA GLY A 196 -6.99 3.40 -0.60
C GLY A 196 -5.64 3.57 0.06
N VAL A 197 -5.41 2.79 1.12
CA VAL A 197 -4.16 2.76 1.89
C VAL A 197 -3.53 1.37 1.85
N SER A 198 -2.20 1.30 1.76
CA SER A 198 -1.44 0.07 1.48
C SER A 198 -1.82 -1.06 2.43
N LEU A 199 -2.35 -2.14 1.83
CA LEU A 199 -2.65 -3.42 2.45
C LEU A 199 -2.86 -4.41 1.29
N ARG A 200 -2.15 -5.54 1.30
CA ARG A 200 -2.08 -6.51 0.21
C ARG A 200 -3.24 -7.50 0.20
N ARG A 201 -3.95 -7.65 1.32
CA ARG A 201 -5.10 -8.55 1.48
C ARG A 201 -6.06 -8.57 0.29
N ASP A 202 -6.36 -7.41 -0.28
CA ASP A 202 -7.34 -7.32 -1.36
C ASP A 202 -6.82 -7.93 -2.67
N THR A 203 -5.56 -7.66 -3.02
CA THR A 203 -4.94 -8.26 -4.22
C THR A 203 -4.71 -9.76 -4.04
N LEU A 204 -4.35 -10.21 -2.84
CA LEU A 204 -4.28 -11.65 -2.51
C LEU A 204 -5.63 -12.34 -2.69
N SER A 205 -6.72 -11.71 -2.22
CA SER A 205 -8.07 -12.25 -2.42
C SER A 205 -8.45 -12.34 -3.90
N MET A 206 -8.02 -11.38 -4.72
CA MET A 206 -8.23 -11.39 -6.16
C MET A 206 -7.41 -12.50 -6.86
N GLU A 207 -6.15 -12.72 -6.43
CA GLU A 207 -5.30 -13.83 -6.90
C GLU A 207 -5.94 -15.18 -6.53
N ASP A 208 -6.37 -15.36 -5.28
CA ASP A 208 -7.05 -16.57 -4.79
C ASP A 208 -8.39 -16.83 -5.53
N ALA A 209 -9.03 -15.77 -6.02
CA ALA A 209 -10.23 -15.88 -6.85
C ALA A 209 -9.95 -16.32 -8.30
N GLY A 210 -8.68 -16.30 -8.73
CA GLY A 210 -8.26 -16.75 -10.06
C GLY A 210 -7.86 -15.62 -11.01
N ALA A 211 -7.55 -14.42 -10.51
CA ALA A 211 -6.92 -13.39 -11.34
C ALA A 211 -5.53 -13.86 -11.81
N ALA A 212 -5.21 -13.64 -13.09
CA ALA A 212 -3.91 -13.98 -13.65
C ALA A 212 -2.79 -13.07 -13.11
N LEU A 213 -3.14 -11.83 -12.77
CA LEU A 213 -2.28 -10.85 -12.11
C LEU A 213 -3.17 -9.88 -11.33
N ALA A 214 -2.87 -9.65 -10.05
CA ALA A 214 -3.53 -8.65 -9.23
C ALA A 214 -2.55 -7.57 -8.76
N LEU A 215 -2.87 -6.30 -9.00
CA LEU A 215 -2.03 -5.17 -8.63
C LEU A 215 -2.77 -4.20 -7.71
N SER A 216 -2.02 -3.29 -7.10
CA SER A 216 -2.53 -2.19 -6.30
C SER A 216 -1.74 -0.92 -6.56
N PHE A 217 -2.26 0.22 -6.12
CA PHE A 217 -1.50 1.47 -6.06
C PHE A 217 -0.15 1.35 -5.30
N THR A 218 -0.01 0.38 -4.39
CA THR A 218 1.28 0.07 -3.75
C THR A 218 2.32 -0.41 -4.75
N ASP A 219 1.93 -1.17 -5.78
CA ASP A 219 2.82 -1.62 -6.85
C ASP A 219 3.31 -0.43 -7.72
N ALA A 220 2.54 0.67 -7.77
CA ALA A 220 2.93 1.95 -8.36
C ALA A 220 3.75 2.85 -7.39
N GLY A 221 4.13 2.33 -6.21
CA GLY A 221 4.93 3.06 -5.23
C GLY A 221 4.15 4.14 -4.47
N VAL A 222 2.83 4.01 -4.40
CA VAL A 222 1.94 4.89 -3.63
C VAL A 222 1.56 4.21 -2.32
N VAL A 223 1.77 4.88 -1.19
CA VAL A 223 1.45 4.31 0.13
C VAL A 223 -0.04 4.50 0.49
N SER A 224 -0.60 5.64 0.10
CA SER A 224 -1.98 6.05 0.30
C SER A 224 -2.38 6.94 -0.86
N THR A 225 -3.43 6.60 -1.59
CA THR A 225 -3.84 7.38 -2.77
C THR A 225 -4.43 8.72 -2.39
N ARG A 226 -4.26 9.70 -3.27
CA ARG A 226 -4.84 11.03 -3.17
C ARG A 226 -5.39 11.45 -4.52
N GLU A 227 -6.29 12.41 -4.50
CA GLU A 227 -6.88 12.97 -5.73
C GLU A 227 -5.83 13.42 -6.76
N GLU A 228 -4.73 14.01 -6.29
CA GLU A 228 -3.64 14.55 -7.12
C GLU A 228 -2.80 13.49 -7.86
N ASP A 229 -2.69 12.27 -7.33
CA ASP A 229 -1.77 11.24 -7.85
C ASP A 229 -2.46 9.93 -8.28
N VAL A 230 -3.74 9.75 -7.95
CA VAL A 230 -4.50 8.53 -8.24
C VAL A 230 -4.58 8.23 -9.74
N LEU A 231 -4.80 9.25 -10.57
CA LEU A 231 -5.10 9.04 -11.99
C LEU A 231 -3.86 8.61 -12.79
N PRO A 232 -2.69 9.27 -12.65
CA PRO A 232 -1.46 8.79 -13.28
C PRO A 232 -1.06 7.38 -12.81
N ALA A 233 -1.24 7.08 -11.52
CA ALA A 233 -0.96 5.74 -10.98
C ALA A 233 -1.91 4.69 -11.58
N ALA A 234 -3.21 4.98 -11.63
CA ALA A 234 -4.22 4.09 -12.21
C ALA A 234 -3.94 3.78 -13.68
N ARG A 235 -3.62 4.80 -14.49
CA ARG A 235 -3.25 4.62 -15.91
C ARG A 235 -2.01 3.73 -16.05
N GLY A 236 -0.98 3.97 -15.23
CA GLY A 236 0.23 3.15 -15.21
C GLY A 236 -0.04 1.68 -14.89
N LEU A 237 -0.88 1.42 -13.89
CA LEU A 237 -1.28 0.06 -13.49
C LEU A 237 -2.10 -0.65 -14.57
N LEU A 238 -3.08 0.03 -15.18
CA LEU A 238 -3.91 -0.54 -16.24
C LEU A 238 -3.08 -0.87 -17.49
N ASN A 239 -2.21 0.05 -17.93
CA ASN A 239 -1.30 -0.19 -19.04
C ASN A 239 -0.33 -1.34 -18.74
N HIS A 240 0.11 -1.48 -17.49
CA HIS A 240 0.96 -2.59 -17.06
C HIS A 240 0.19 -3.93 -17.08
N LEU A 241 -1.05 -3.99 -16.58
CA LEU A 241 -1.89 -5.18 -16.67
C LEU A 241 -2.10 -5.63 -18.11
N GLU A 242 -2.46 -4.71 -19.00
CA GLU A 242 -2.63 -4.95 -20.43
C GLU A 242 -1.36 -5.62 -21.02
N ARG A 243 -0.18 -5.06 -20.75
CA ARG A 243 1.07 -5.55 -21.35
C ARG A 243 1.53 -6.89 -20.77
N GLU A 244 1.53 -7.03 -19.45
CA GLU A 244 2.11 -8.20 -18.78
C GLU A 244 1.13 -9.37 -18.72
N ALA A 245 -0.13 -9.10 -18.37
CA ALA A 245 -1.13 -10.14 -18.23
C ALA A 245 -1.91 -10.38 -19.54
N LYS A 246 -2.06 -9.40 -20.44
CA LYS A 246 -2.93 -9.50 -21.62
C LYS A 246 -4.30 -10.12 -21.29
N PRO A 247 -5.02 -9.55 -20.30
CA PRO A 247 -6.28 -10.12 -19.85
C PRO A 247 -7.39 -9.92 -20.88
N ASP A 248 -8.39 -10.79 -20.87
CA ASP A 248 -9.63 -10.60 -21.64
C ASP A 248 -10.54 -9.55 -20.99
N VAL A 249 -10.40 -9.37 -19.66
CA VAL A 249 -11.18 -8.43 -18.84
C VAL A 249 -10.40 -8.03 -17.60
N ILE A 250 -10.51 -6.77 -17.19
CA ILE A 250 -9.95 -6.25 -15.94
C ILE A 250 -11.06 -5.99 -14.92
N VAL A 251 -10.89 -6.49 -13.70
CA VAL A 251 -11.75 -6.14 -12.55
C VAL A 251 -10.99 -5.17 -11.65
N ALA A 252 -11.50 -3.94 -11.55
CA ALA A 252 -10.88 -2.88 -10.77
C ALA A 252 -11.73 -2.52 -9.53
N GLU A 253 -11.16 -2.71 -8.34
CA GLU A 253 -11.76 -2.27 -7.09
C GLU A 253 -11.35 -0.82 -6.78
N LEU A 254 -12.34 0.01 -6.45
CA LEU A 254 -12.13 1.34 -5.88
C LEU A 254 -12.26 1.25 -4.36
N GLY A 255 -11.13 1.25 -3.65
CA GLY A 255 -11.09 1.34 -2.19
C GLY A 255 -11.71 2.64 -1.66
N ASP A 256 -12.05 2.60 -0.37
CA ASP A 256 -12.86 3.63 0.32
C ASP A 256 -14.31 3.76 -0.20
N GLY A 257 -15.04 4.79 0.21
CA GLY A 257 -16.34 5.17 -0.32
C GLY A 257 -16.24 6.09 -1.52
N ILE A 258 -17.32 6.18 -2.30
CA ILE A 258 -17.47 7.10 -3.43
C ILE A 258 -17.28 8.57 -3.00
N LEU A 259 -17.65 8.93 -1.77
CA LEU A 259 -17.42 10.28 -1.18
C LEU A 259 -16.11 10.38 -0.38
N GLY A 260 -15.23 9.39 -0.54
CA GLY A 260 -13.97 9.28 0.17
C GLY A 260 -12.87 10.18 -0.37
N GLU A 261 -11.85 10.43 0.46
CA GLU A 261 -10.75 11.34 0.13
C GLU A 261 -9.59 10.66 -0.65
N TYR A 262 -9.79 9.41 -1.08
CA TYR A 262 -8.77 8.62 -1.78
C TYR A 262 -8.79 8.76 -3.30
N GLY A 263 -9.58 9.69 -3.85
CA GLY A 263 -9.61 10.00 -5.29
C GLY A 263 -10.56 9.14 -6.14
N VAL A 264 -11.58 8.53 -5.52
CA VAL A 264 -12.56 7.68 -6.23
C VAL A 264 -13.34 8.46 -7.29
N GLN A 265 -13.76 9.69 -6.99
CA GLN A 265 -14.51 10.54 -7.93
C GLN A 265 -13.71 10.81 -9.21
N VAL A 266 -12.44 11.17 -9.08
CA VAL A 266 -11.57 11.46 -10.24
C VAL A 266 -11.47 10.27 -11.19
N LEU A 267 -11.35 9.04 -10.67
CA LEU A 267 -11.36 7.84 -11.50
C LEU A 267 -12.72 7.57 -12.14
N LEU A 268 -13.82 7.90 -11.46
CA LEU A 268 -15.17 7.74 -12.00
C LEU A 268 -15.50 8.78 -13.08
N GLU A 269 -14.86 9.94 -13.04
CA GLU A 269 -15.04 11.06 -13.97
C GLU A 269 -14.12 11.01 -15.19
N ASP A 270 -12.97 10.33 -15.10
CA ASP A 270 -12.02 10.21 -16.20
C ASP A 270 -12.62 9.58 -17.47
N GLU A 271 -12.49 10.28 -18.59
CA GLU A 271 -13.04 9.83 -19.88
C GLU A 271 -12.38 8.54 -20.38
N GLY A 272 -11.07 8.37 -20.18
CA GLY A 272 -10.34 7.18 -20.62
C GLY A 272 -10.87 5.94 -19.92
N ILE A 273 -10.98 6.00 -18.59
CA ILE A 273 -11.55 4.93 -17.77
C ILE A 273 -13.02 4.67 -18.14
N ARG A 274 -13.82 5.71 -18.38
CA ARG A 274 -15.22 5.57 -18.83
C ARG A 274 -15.34 4.81 -20.15
N ARG A 275 -14.46 5.05 -21.11
CA ARG A 275 -14.46 4.37 -22.42
C ARG A 275 -14.13 2.88 -22.33
N LEU A 276 -13.41 2.44 -21.29
CA LEU A 276 -13.10 1.02 -21.08
C LEU A 276 -14.22 0.24 -20.41
N ARG A 277 -15.23 0.90 -19.83
CA ARG A 277 -16.27 0.21 -19.07
C ARG A 277 -16.99 -0.78 -19.96
N ALA A 278 -16.94 -2.06 -19.57
CA ALA A 278 -17.70 -3.09 -20.25
C ALA A 278 -19.19 -2.73 -20.16
N ALA A 279 -19.88 -2.79 -21.31
CA ALA A 279 -21.33 -2.62 -21.41
C ALA A 279 -22.06 -3.88 -20.91
#